data_AF-A0A9D4MB12-F1
#
_entry.id   AF-A0A9D4MB12-F1
#
_cell.length_a   1.000
_cell.length_b   1.000
_cell.length_c   1.000
_cell.angle_alpha   90.00
_cell.angle_beta   90.00
_cell.angle_gamma   90.00
#
_symmetry.space_group_name_H-M   'P 1'
#
loop_
_entity.id
_entity.type
_entity.pdbx_description
1 polymer ?
#
loop_
_entity_poly.entity_id
_entity_poly.type
_entity_poly.pdbx_seq_one_letter_code
_entity_poly.pdbx_strand_id
1 'polypeptide(L)'
;MLTQLDEINTLCDEAQCRRDGMCACTFTQKIPSDKLIQMVFTNIGNGSGWSHPIHLHGHTFNVIKMGLGSYTPDTGILVAPNQDIICTDGRKFCSTMRWKDSSRNNGNVTGMNEDPPQKDTIVLPTGLFIYILLAFCPIHLRLPKTVN
;
A
#
# COMPACT_ATOMS: atom_id res chain seq x y z
N MET A 1 15.61 14.97 5.08
CA MET A 1 15.11 14.07 6.15
C MET A 1 14.30 14.94 7.09
N LEU A 2 12.97 14.85 7.01
CA LEU A 2 12.05 15.58 7.89
C LEU A 2 11.76 14.65 9.07
N THR A 3 12.25 15.00 10.26
CA THR A 3 12.04 14.21 11.49
C THR A 3 10.85 14.71 12.31
N GLN A 4 10.29 15.88 11.98
CA GLN A 4 9.16 16.47 12.70
C GLN A 4 8.04 16.89 11.75
N LEU A 5 6.83 16.47 12.07
CA LEU A 5 5.63 16.79 11.30
C LEU A 5 5.27 18.27 11.39
N ASP A 6 5.58 18.92 12.50
CA ASP A 6 5.23 20.32 12.78
C ASP A 6 6.03 21.32 11.93
N GLU A 7 7.11 20.87 11.30
CA GLU A 7 7.92 21.68 10.38
C GLU A 7 7.38 21.66 8.93
N ILE A 8 6.34 20.87 8.66
CA ILE A 8 5.74 20.74 7.33
C ILE A 8 4.70 21.83 7.11
N ASN A 9 5.06 22.86 6.34
CA ASN A 9 4.17 23.94 5.92
C ASN A 9 3.54 23.73 4.53
N THR A 10 3.89 22.64 3.84
CA THR A 10 3.41 22.29 2.49
C THR A 10 2.33 21.22 2.50
N LEU A 11 1.53 21.11 3.57
CA LEU A 11 0.47 20.08 3.65
C LEU A 11 -0.51 20.20 2.48
N CYS A 12 -0.93 19.05 1.94
CA CYS A 12 -1.90 19.01 0.85
C CYS A 12 -3.27 19.53 1.31
N ASP A 13 -3.76 20.56 0.62
CA ASP A 13 -5.15 20.98 0.60
C ASP A 13 -5.76 20.59 -0.77
N GLU A 14 -7.02 20.14 -0.79
CA GLU A 14 -7.72 19.71 -2.00
C GLU A 14 -7.71 20.81 -3.09
N ALA A 15 -7.68 22.08 -2.68
CA ALA A 15 -7.58 23.23 -3.57
C ALA A 15 -6.24 23.35 -4.34
N GLN A 16 -5.15 22.72 -3.85
CA GLN A 16 -3.81 22.80 -4.43
C GLN A 16 -3.47 21.64 -5.38
N CYS A 17 -4.38 20.67 -5.52
CA CYS A 17 -4.21 19.54 -6.42
C CYS A 17 -4.55 19.95 -7.87
N ARG A 18 -3.66 19.64 -8.82
CA ARG A 18 -3.91 19.92 -10.25
C ARG A 18 -5.13 19.12 -10.73
N ARG A 19 -5.77 19.58 -11.82
CA ARG A 19 -6.99 18.97 -12.41
C ARG A 19 -6.84 17.50 -12.85
N ASP A 20 -5.63 16.98 -12.87
CA ASP A 20 -5.29 15.58 -13.17
C ASP A 20 -5.07 14.71 -11.91
N GLY A 21 -5.28 15.27 -10.71
CA GLY A 21 -5.10 14.59 -9.43
C GLY A 21 -3.65 14.54 -8.94
N MET A 22 -2.72 15.25 -9.59
CA MET A 22 -1.34 15.35 -9.14
C MET A 22 -1.14 16.60 -8.28
N CYS A 23 -0.74 16.39 -7.02
CA CYS A 23 -0.54 17.46 -6.05
C CYS A 23 0.95 17.63 -5.75
N ALA A 24 1.45 18.86 -5.77
CA ALA A 24 2.83 19.19 -5.41
C ALA A 24 2.89 19.69 -3.96
N CYS A 25 2.58 18.79 -3.03
CA CYS A 25 2.43 19.07 -1.60
C CYS A 25 2.80 17.84 -0.78
N THR A 26 2.91 18.00 0.54
CA THR A 26 3.22 16.94 1.48
C THR A 26 1.96 16.19 1.89
N PHE A 27 1.86 14.94 1.46
CA PHE A 27 0.81 14.04 1.90
C PHE A 27 1.14 13.48 3.29
N THR A 28 0.22 13.67 4.24
CA THR A 28 0.32 13.08 5.59
C THR A 28 -1.00 12.37 5.90
N GLN A 29 -0.90 11.14 6.39
CA GLN A 29 -2.04 10.39 6.90
C GLN A 29 -1.88 10.13 8.40
N LYS A 30 -2.80 10.67 9.21
CA LYS A 30 -2.91 10.28 10.63
C LYS A 30 -3.59 8.92 10.71
N ILE A 31 -2.99 8.00 11.45
CA ILE A 31 -3.50 6.64 11.66
C ILE A 31 -3.57 6.36 13.17
N PRO A 32 -4.61 5.66 13.64
CA PRO A 32 -4.74 5.29 15.04
C PRO A 32 -3.68 4.25 15.43
N SER A 33 -3.03 4.46 16.57
CA SER A 33 -1.96 3.58 17.07
C SER A 33 -2.48 2.33 17.81
N ASP A 34 -3.78 2.26 18.11
CA ASP A 34 -4.42 1.14 18.78
C ASP A 34 -5.13 0.18 17.80
N LYS A 35 -4.93 0.36 16.50
CA LYS A 35 -5.58 -0.43 15.46
C LYS A 35 -4.58 -1.19 14.60
N LEU A 36 -5.04 -2.32 14.08
CA LEU A 36 -4.43 -2.99 12.95
C LEU A 36 -4.75 -2.17 11.69
N ILE A 37 -3.71 -1.72 11.00
CA ILE A 37 -3.84 -0.95 9.77
C ILE A 37 -3.64 -1.86 8.56
N GLN A 38 -4.56 -1.75 7.61
CA GLN A 38 -4.50 -2.44 6.33
C GLN A 38 -4.10 -1.44 5.25
N MET A 39 -3.07 -1.77 4.48
CA MET A 39 -2.65 -0.95 3.35
C MET A 39 -2.60 -1.81 2.09
N VAL A 40 -3.10 -1.25 0.99
CA VAL A 40 -3.05 -1.86 -0.33
C VAL A 40 -2.24 -0.93 -1.23
N PHE A 41 -1.08 -1.40 -1.68
CA PHE A 41 -0.26 -0.69 -2.64
C PHE A 41 -0.52 -1.23 -4.04
N THR A 42 -0.64 -0.36 -5.03
CA THR A 42 -0.93 -0.73 -6.41
C THR A 42 0.02 -0.04 -7.37
N ASN A 43 0.46 -0.77 -8.39
CA ASN A 43 1.28 -0.22 -9.47
C ASN A 43 0.57 -0.50 -10.80
N ILE A 44 -0.52 0.23 -11.03
CA ILE A 44 -1.43 0.08 -12.18
C ILE A 44 -1.81 1.47 -12.72
N GLY A 45 -2.29 1.54 -13.95
CA GLY A 45 -2.60 2.82 -14.63
C GLY A 45 -1.44 3.31 -15.49
N ASN A 46 -1.56 4.50 -16.08
CA ASN A 46 -0.58 5.00 -17.06
C ASN A 46 0.79 5.33 -16.45
N GLY A 47 0.90 5.37 -15.11
CA GLY A 47 2.14 5.55 -14.37
C GLY A 47 2.88 4.27 -14.03
N SER A 48 2.36 3.08 -14.38
CA SER A 48 2.84 1.81 -13.81
C SER A 48 4.15 1.27 -14.38
N GLY A 49 5.06 2.11 -14.86
CA GLY A 49 6.19 1.69 -15.70
C GLY A 49 7.17 0.72 -15.04
N TRP A 50 7.78 1.12 -13.91
CA TRP A 50 8.86 0.35 -13.27
C TRP A 50 8.39 -0.28 -11.95
N SER A 51 9.21 -1.19 -11.41
CA SER A 51 8.99 -1.71 -10.06
C SER A 51 9.31 -0.64 -9.02
N HIS A 52 8.49 -0.53 -7.98
CA HIS A 52 8.65 0.47 -6.92
C HIS A 52 8.97 -0.18 -5.58
N PRO A 53 10.15 0.05 -4.99
CA PRO A 53 10.42 -0.33 -3.61
C PRO A 53 9.72 0.64 -2.65
N ILE A 54 8.90 0.11 -1.76
CA ILE A 54 8.19 0.86 -0.72
C ILE A 54 8.81 0.47 0.62
N HIS A 55 9.41 1.44 1.31
CA HIS A 55 10.03 1.29 2.62
C HIS A 55 9.21 2.04 3.67
N LEU A 56 8.97 1.41 4.84
CA LEU A 56 8.27 2.02 5.96
C LEU A 56 9.22 2.23 7.14
N HIS A 57 9.33 3.47 7.59
CA HIS A 57 10.16 3.81 8.74
C HIS A 57 9.53 3.37 10.07
N GLY A 58 10.39 2.93 11.00
CA GLY A 58 10.04 2.66 12.40
C GLY A 58 9.19 1.40 12.63
N HIS A 59 8.81 0.68 11.58
CA HIS A 59 7.91 -0.46 11.66
C HIS A 59 8.26 -1.52 10.62
N THR A 60 7.90 -2.76 10.93
CA THR A 60 7.78 -3.84 9.97
C THR A 60 6.31 -4.17 9.73
N PHE A 61 5.99 -4.69 8.56
CA PHE A 61 4.64 -5.09 8.16
C PHE A 61 4.64 -6.52 7.62
N ASN A 62 3.48 -7.17 7.70
CA ASN A 62 3.26 -8.50 7.17
C ASN A 62 2.69 -8.42 5.76
N VAL A 63 3.32 -9.08 4.78
CA VAL A 63 2.81 -9.16 3.41
C VAL A 63 1.82 -10.32 3.31
N ILE A 64 0.53 -10.02 3.42
CA ILE A 64 -0.51 -11.05 3.54
C ILE A 64 -1.11 -11.47 2.20
N LYS A 65 -0.99 -10.67 1.15
CA LYS A 65 -1.44 -11.07 -0.19
C LYS A 65 -0.71 -10.27 -1.27
N MET A 66 -0.45 -10.92 -2.39
CA MET A 66 -0.04 -10.28 -3.63
C MET A 66 -1.02 -10.68 -4.74
N GLY A 67 -1.52 -9.70 -5.48
CA GLY A 67 -2.35 -9.95 -6.65
C GLY A 67 -1.55 -9.71 -7.92
N LEU A 68 -1.31 -10.79 -8.66
CA LEU A 68 -0.58 -10.75 -9.93
C LEU A 68 -1.47 -10.30 -11.09
N GLY A 69 -0.85 -9.67 -12.08
CA GLY A 69 -1.43 -9.50 -13.40
C GLY A 69 -1.32 -10.78 -14.24
N SER A 70 -1.76 -10.68 -15.48
CA SER A 70 -1.61 -11.76 -16.47
C SER A 70 -0.30 -11.60 -17.22
N TYR A 71 0.47 -12.67 -17.33
CA TYR A 71 1.77 -12.68 -17.99
C TYR A 71 1.77 -13.66 -19.17
N THR A 72 2.56 -13.39 -20.20
CA THR A 72 2.84 -14.35 -21.27
C THR A 72 3.61 -15.54 -20.68
N PRO A 73 3.16 -16.79 -20.89
CA PRO A 73 3.80 -17.95 -20.27
C PRO A 73 5.29 -18.09 -20.60
N ASP A 74 5.67 -17.80 -21.84
CA ASP A 74 7.01 -18.09 -22.34
C ASP A 74 8.02 -16.97 -22.07
N THR A 75 7.54 -15.71 -22.03
CA THR A 75 8.42 -14.54 -21.92
C THR A 75 8.27 -13.78 -20.60
N GLY A 76 7.25 -14.07 -19.79
CA GLY A 76 6.98 -13.37 -18.54
C GLY A 76 6.65 -11.89 -18.72
N ILE A 77 6.22 -11.49 -19.92
CA ILE A 77 5.84 -10.11 -20.24
C ILE A 77 4.41 -9.89 -19.73
N LEU A 78 4.20 -8.78 -19.03
CA LEU A 78 2.87 -8.40 -18.56
C LEU A 78 1.94 -8.14 -19.74
N VAL A 79 0.84 -8.90 -19.81
CA VAL A 79 -0.24 -8.74 -20.80
C VAL A 79 -1.29 -7.77 -20.28
N ALA A 80 -1.67 -7.92 -19.01
CA ALA A 80 -2.69 -7.08 -18.38
C ALA A 80 -2.44 -6.94 -16.88
N PRO A 81 -2.73 -5.78 -16.28
CA PRO A 81 -2.65 -5.61 -14.83
C PRO A 81 -3.67 -6.50 -14.12
N ASN A 82 -3.46 -6.71 -12.82
CA ASN A 82 -4.42 -7.40 -11.96
C ASN A 82 -5.81 -6.74 -12.07
N GLN A 83 -6.86 -7.58 -12.14
CA GLN A 83 -8.23 -7.15 -12.40
C GLN A 83 -9.09 -7.05 -11.13
N ASP A 84 -8.53 -7.33 -9.95
CA ASP A 84 -9.24 -7.21 -8.68
C ASP A 84 -9.42 -5.74 -8.26
N ILE A 85 -8.67 -4.82 -8.87
CA ILE A 85 -8.69 -3.39 -8.57
C ILE A 85 -9.12 -2.60 -9.80
N ILE A 86 -10.02 -1.63 -9.60
CA ILE A 86 -10.50 -0.72 -10.63
C ILE A 86 -10.10 0.71 -10.27
N CYS A 87 -9.50 1.40 -11.24
CA CYS A 87 -9.24 2.83 -11.19
C CYS A 87 -10.51 3.59 -11.62
N THR A 88 -11.02 4.46 -10.75
CA THR A 88 -12.25 5.23 -11.04
C THR A 88 -11.99 6.55 -11.75
N ASP A 89 -10.72 6.92 -11.93
CA ASP A 89 -10.24 8.14 -12.58
C ASP A 89 -10.05 8.01 -14.11
N GLY A 90 -10.64 6.99 -14.73
CA GLY A 90 -10.49 6.73 -16.16
C GLY A 90 -9.11 6.20 -16.56
N ARG A 91 -8.35 5.59 -15.63
CA ARG A 91 -7.03 4.94 -15.85
C ARG A 91 -5.88 5.90 -16.18
N LYS A 92 -5.99 7.19 -15.89
CA LYS A 92 -4.85 8.11 -16.08
C LYS A 92 -3.71 7.76 -15.13
N PHE A 93 -3.86 7.97 -13.83
CA PHE A 93 -2.80 7.66 -12.87
C PHE A 93 -3.23 6.67 -11.80
N CYS A 94 -4.50 6.26 -11.80
CA CYS A 94 -5.09 5.39 -10.78
C CYS A 94 -4.98 5.98 -9.37
N SER A 95 -5.10 7.31 -9.25
CA SER A 95 -5.03 8.00 -7.96
C SER A 95 -6.23 7.70 -7.07
N THR A 96 -7.32 7.21 -7.67
CA THR A 96 -8.50 6.72 -6.95
C THR A 96 -8.80 5.29 -7.38
N MET A 97 -8.74 4.38 -6.42
CA MET A 97 -8.91 2.94 -6.64
C MET A 97 -10.04 2.40 -5.77
N ARG A 98 -10.61 1.28 -6.21
CA ARG A 98 -11.50 0.42 -5.40
C ARG A 98 -11.35 -1.03 -5.81
N TRP A 99 -11.73 -1.94 -4.93
CA TRP A 99 -11.93 -3.33 -5.31
C TRP A 99 -13.02 -3.42 -6.40
N LYS A 100 -12.77 -4.26 -7.42
CA LYS A 100 -13.75 -4.61 -8.45
C LYS A 100 -14.97 -5.26 -7.83
N ASP A 101 -14.73 -6.16 -6.89
CA ASP A 101 -15.74 -6.84 -6.10
C ASP A 101 -15.88 -6.11 -4.76
N SER A 102 -17.03 -5.46 -4.56
CA SER A 102 -17.31 -4.69 -3.36
C SER A 102 -17.42 -5.56 -2.10
N SER A 103 -17.63 -6.87 -2.24
CA SER A 103 -17.62 -7.79 -1.08
C SER A 103 -16.26 -7.85 -0.40
N ARG A 104 -15.18 -7.44 -1.09
CA ARG A 104 -13.80 -7.41 -0.60
C ARG A 104 -13.42 -6.13 0.16
N ASN A 105 -14.34 -5.17 0.21
CA ASN A 105 -14.14 -3.96 1.00
C ASN A 105 -14.01 -4.31 2.49
N ASN A 106 -13.44 -3.39 3.27
CA ASN A 106 -13.27 -3.54 4.73
C ASN A 106 -12.46 -4.79 5.14
N GLY A 107 -11.53 -5.22 4.28
CA GLY A 107 -10.59 -6.30 4.61
C GLY A 107 -11.12 -7.71 4.39
N ASN A 108 -12.29 -7.89 3.79
CA ASN A 108 -12.85 -9.21 3.47
C ASN A 108 -12.23 -9.82 2.20
N VAL A 109 -10.90 -9.87 2.14
CA VAL A 109 -10.15 -10.43 1.01
C VAL A 109 -9.82 -11.89 1.27
N THR A 110 -10.15 -12.79 0.35
CA THR A 110 -9.87 -14.23 0.53
C THR A 110 -8.47 -14.62 0.07
N GLY A 111 -8.00 -15.80 0.51
CA GLY A 111 -6.69 -16.34 0.12
C GLY A 111 -5.54 -15.46 0.60
N MET A 112 -5.60 -15.04 1.86
CA MET A 112 -4.48 -14.42 2.55
C MET A 112 -3.46 -15.50 2.94
N ASN A 113 -2.20 -15.10 3.09
CA ASN A 113 -1.17 -15.96 3.63
C ASN A 113 -1.31 -16.03 5.16
N GLU A 114 -1.50 -17.23 5.69
CA GLU A 114 -1.62 -17.51 7.13
C GLU A 114 -0.28 -17.39 7.87
N ASP A 115 0.85 -17.52 7.15
CA ASP A 115 2.20 -17.29 7.67
C ASP A 115 2.94 -16.24 6.82
N PRO A 116 2.54 -14.96 6.93
CA PRO A 116 3.03 -13.90 6.06
C PRO A 116 4.46 -13.49 6.44
N PRO A 117 5.35 -13.28 5.44
CA PRO A 117 6.67 -12.76 5.74
C PRO A 117 6.58 -11.33 6.26
N GLN A 118 7.33 -11.06 7.33
CA GLN A 118 7.51 -9.73 7.88
C GLN A 118 8.65 -8.99 7.17
N LYS A 119 8.41 -7.75 6.75
CA LYS A 119 9.37 -6.91 6.02
C LYS A 119 9.24 -5.44 6.42
N ASP A 120 10.28 -4.64 6.21
CA ASP A 120 10.24 -3.17 6.28
C ASP A 120 10.17 -2.53 4.88
N THR A 121 10.48 -3.32 3.85
CA THR A 121 10.61 -2.90 2.46
C THR A 121 10.02 -3.97 1.56
N ILE A 122 9.21 -3.57 0.59
CA ILE A 122 8.64 -4.46 -0.40
C ILE A 122 8.75 -3.86 -1.80
N VAL A 123 9.14 -4.68 -2.77
CA VAL A 123 9.13 -4.29 -4.19
C VAL A 123 7.74 -4.54 -4.74
N LEU A 124 7.15 -3.53 -5.37
CA LEU A 124 5.87 -3.58 -6.04
C LEU A 124 6.08 -3.52 -7.57
N PRO A 125 6.04 -4.68 -8.26
CA PRO A 125 6.18 -4.73 -9.71
C PRO A 125 4.99 -4.12 -10.44
N THR A 126 5.20 -3.80 -11.71
CA THR A 126 4.18 -3.31 -12.63
C THR A 126 3.02 -4.29 -12.79
N GLY A 127 1.80 -3.77 -12.71
CA GLY A 127 0.56 -4.52 -12.93
C GLY A 127 0.02 -5.22 -11.69
N LEU A 128 0.64 -5.06 -10.52
CA LEU A 128 0.33 -5.81 -9.30
C LEU A 128 -0.33 -4.94 -8.23
N PHE A 129 -0.92 -5.62 -7.25
CA PHE A 129 -1.15 -5.06 -5.93
C PHE A 129 -0.50 -5.89 -4.83
N ILE A 130 -0.19 -5.22 -3.71
CA ILE A 130 0.31 -5.84 -2.50
C ILE A 130 -0.57 -5.39 -1.33
N TYR A 131 -1.03 -6.37 -0.56
CA TYR A 131 -1.80 -6.18 0.65
C TYR A 131 -0.89 -6.42 1.85
N ILE A 132 -0.75 -5.41 2.72
CA ILE A 132 0.01 -5.53 3.96
C ILE A 132 -0.85 -5.28 5.20
N LEU A 133 -0.48 -5.94 6.29
CA LEU A 133 -0.96 -5.66 7.64
C LEU A 133 0.16 -4.99 8.44
N LEU A 134 -0.15 -3.82 9.01
CA LEU A 134 0.72 -3.10 9.92
C LEU A 134 0.06 -3.07 11.30
N ALA A 135 0.72 -3.67 12.28
CA ALA A 135 0.33 -3.57 13.68
C ALA A 135 1.27 -2.60 14.40
N PHE A 136 0.70 -1.61 15.08
CA PHE A 136 1.45 -0.78 16.00
C PHE A 136 1.56 -1.54 17.32
N CYS A 137 2.76 -2.01 17.65
CA CYS A 137 3.01 -2.48 19.00
C CYS A 137 3.06 -1.25 19.91
N PRO A 138 2.16 -1.10 20.89
CA PRO A 138 2.35 -0.07 21.90
C PRO A 138 3.71 -0.33 22.57
N ILE A 139 4.53 0.73 22.73
CA ILE A 139 5.88 0.68 23.35
C ILE A 139 5.78 0.37 24.87
N HIS A 140 4.78 -0.40 25.30
CA HIS A 140 4.52 -0.77 26.68
C HIS A 140 4.04 -2.22 26.81
N LEU A 141 4.86 -3.16 26.33
CA LEU A 141 4.89 -4.54 26.84
C LEU A 141 6.22 -5.18 26.41
N ARG A 142 7.31 -4.80 27.10
CA ARG A 142 8.31 -5.83 27.43
C ARG A 142 7.57 -6.82 28.33
N LEU A 143 7.12 -7.93 27.76
CA LEU A 143 6.79 -9.09 28.59
C LEU A 143 8.04 -9.37 29.45
N PRO A 144 7.93 -9.42 30.79
CA PRO A 144 9.04 -9.88 31.60
C PRO A 144 9.39 -11.28 31.11
N LYS A 145 10.64 -11.47 30.70
CA LYS A 145 11.18 -12.83 30.53
C LYS A 145 11.04 -13.50 31.90
N THR A 146 10.09 -14.41 32.04
CA THR A 146 10.10 -15.36 33.15
C THR A 146 11.32 -16.23 32.95
N VAL A 147 12.37 -15.92 33.70
CA VAL A 147 13.52 -16.80 33.90
C VAL A 147 13.01 -17.94 34.78
N ASN A 148 12.93 -19.14 34.22
CA ASN A 148 12.97 -20.39 34.98
C ASN A 148 14.40 -20.89 34.98
#